data_AF-A0A1M4UCT8-F1
#
_entry.id   AF-A0A1M4UCT8-F1
#
_cell.length_a   1.000
_cell.length_b   1.000
_cell.length_c   1.000
_cell.angle_alpha   90.00
_cell.angle_beta   90.00
_cell.angle_gamma   90.00
#
_symmetry.space_group_name_H-M   'P 1'
#
loop_
_entity.id
_entity.type
_entity.pdbx_description
1 polymer ?
#
loop_
_entity_poly.entity_id
_entity_poly.type
_entity_poly.pdbx_seq_one_letter_code
_entity_poly.pdbx_strand_id
1 'polypeptide(L)'
;MNKNDFWDMSRPSDGPILDAELIAYAEKVLNVRLPILLIDLLKIKNGGSTRDFALPTTIKTCLGDSYLRIDELYGIGDDHLSSKANLLHSAYLIKEWGLPDKQVLLLGDGHWWITLDYRNGAEPTVNWIDVENEQDFLIAPTFNAFVNSLESLDKYEPTEKNDRVTHQTIMWENFLDEEKLAELGERFLTDVNERRRKNGLPDIQKK
;
A
#
# COMPACT_ATOMS: atom_id res chain seq x y z
N MET A 1 -12.66 10.14 -10.07
CA MET A 1 -12.65 8.66 -10.19
C MET A 1 -14.06 8.12 -10.07
N ASN A 2 -14.42 7.04 -10.78
CA ASN A 2 -15.69 6.34 -10.56
C ASN A 2 -15.55 5.43 -9.32
N LYS A 3 -16.50 5.49 -8.38
CA LYS A 3 -16.45 4.69 -7.14
C LYS A 3 -16.43 3.18 -7.38
N ASN A 4 -17.02 2.72 -8.48
CA ASN A 4 -16.99 1.31 -8.88
C ASN A 4 -15.59 0.86 -9.33
N ASP A 5 -14.69 1.81 -9.59
CA ASP A 5 -13.32 1.56 -10.01
C ASP A 5 -12.29 1.62 -8.89
N PHE A 6 -12.74 1.85 -7.65
CA PHE A 6 -11.84 1.93 -6.49
C PHE A 6 -11.30 0.57 -6.05
N TRP A 7 -12.15 -0.45 -6.01
CA TRP A 7 -11.81 -1.74 -5.43
C TRP A 7 -11.25 -2.74 -6.46
N ASP A 8 -10.26 -3.54 -6.04
CA ASP A 8 -9.92 -4.78 -6.74
C ASP A 8 -10.97 -5.85 -6.41
N MET A 9 -11.91 -6.03 -7.33
CA MET A 9 -13.00 -7.00 -7.21
C MET A 9 -12.55 -8.44 -7.43
N SER A 10 -11.30 -8.68 -7.85
CA SER A 10 -10.73 -10.03 -7.95
C SER A 10 -10.33 -10.60 -6.58
N ARG A 11 -10.17 -9.72 -5.58
CA ARG A 11 -9.83 -10.09 -4.20
C ARG A 11 -11.04 -10.01 -3.28
N PRO A 12 -11.10 -10.86 -2.24
CA PRO A 12 -12.22 -10.86 -1.30
C PRO A 12 -12.30 -9.54 -0.50
N SER A 13 -13.51 -9.27 0.01
CA SER A 13 -13.74 -8.25 1.04
C SER A 13 -13.19 -8.75 2.38
N ASP A 14 -12.63 -7.85 3.17
CA ASP A 14 -12.14 -8.20 4.51
C ASP A 14 -13.29 -8.28 5.52
N GLY A 15 -14.24 -7.34 5.41
CA GLY A 15 -15.43 -7.25 6.25
C GLY A 15 -16.67 -7.92 5.65
N PRO A 16 -17.73 -8.08 6.48
CA PRO A 16 -19.04 -8.60 6.07
C PRO A 16 -19.77 -7.63 5.14
N ILE A 17 -20.97 -8.01 4.69
CA ILE A 17 -21.88 -7.08 3.99
C ILE A 17 -22.13 -5.87 4.90
N LEU A 18 -21.92 -4.67 4.37
CA LEU A 18 -22.13 -3.44 5.11
C LEU A 18 -23.60 -3.03 5.07
N ASP A 19 -24.29 -3.16 6.20
CA ASP A 19 -25.66 -2.69 6.38
C ASP A 19 -25.73 -1.43 7.26
N ALA A 20 -26.95 -0.88 7.39
CA ALA A 20 -27.17 0.35 8.15
C ALA A 20 -26.93 0.17 9.66
N GLU A 21 -27.15 -1.03 10.20
CA GLU A 21 -26.95 -1.31 11.62
C GLU A 21 -25.47 -1.33 11.97
N LEU A 22 -24.65 -1.96 11.12
CA LEU A 22 -23.20 -2.01 11.28
C LEU A 22 -22.56 -0.62 11.09
N ILE A 23 -23.05 0.20 10.16
CA ILE A 23 -22.60 1.60 10.02
C ILE A 23 -22.93 2.40 11.29
N ALA A 24 -24.16 2.32 11.78
CA ALA A 24 -24.59 3.04 12.97
C ALA A 24 -23.83 2.58 14.22
N TYR A 25 -23.53 1.29 14.32
CA TYR A 25 -22.67 0.74 15.35
C TYR A 25 -21.26 1.33 15.26
N ALA A 26 -20.66 1.37 14.07
CA ALA A 26 -19.31 1.87 13.89
C ALA A 26 -19.18 3.36 14.22
N GLU A 27 -20.10 4.20 13.74
CA GLU A 27 -20.14 5.63 14.09
C GLU A 27 -20.32 5.84 15.60
N LYS A 28 -21.10 4.99 16.27
CA LYS A 28 -21.28 5.05 17.72
C LYS A 28 -20.01 4.66 18.48
N VAL A 29 -19.33 3.59 18.07
CA VAL A 29 -18.09 3.11 18.72
C VAL A 29 -16.95 4.10 18.51
N LEU A 30 -16.80 4.61 17.28
CA LEU A 30 -15.79 5.61 16.93
C LEU A 30 -16.14 7.01 17.45
N ASN A 31 -17.40 7.23 17.85
CA ASN A 31 -17.94 8.52 18.30
C ASN A 31 -17.74 9.65 17.26
N VAL A 32 -17.95 9.34 15.98
CA VAL A 32 -17.84 10.27 14.85
C VAL A 32 -18.90 9.96 13.79
N ARG A 33 -19.10 10.89 12.85
CA ARG A 33 -19.81 10.59 11.60
C ARG A 33 -18.80 10.27 10.51
N LEU A 34 -18.97 9.15 9.84
CA LEU A 34 -18.08 8.75 8.76
C LEU A 34 -18.42 9.51 7.47
N PRO A 35 -17.42 9.90 6.66
CA PRO A 35 -17.66 10.57 5.39
C PRO A 35 -18.61 9.76 4.49
N ILE A 36 -19.60 10.42 3.88
CA ILE A 36 -20.59 9.77 3.01
C ILE A 36 -19.91 8.95 1.91
N LEU A 37 -18.86 9.50 1.29
CA LEU A 37 -18.12 8.82 0.23
C LEU A 37 -17.40 7.56 0.75
N LEU A 38 -16.90 7.55 1.99
CA LEU A 38 -16.28 6.36 2.59
C LEU A 38 -17.32 5.25 2.73
N ILE A 39 -18.49 5.57 3.28
CA ILE A 39 -19.61 4.62 3.40
C ILE A 39 -20.05 4.10 2.03
N ASP A 40 -20.13 4.98 1.03
CA ASP A 40 -20.49 4.59 -0.34
C ASP A 40 -19.47 3.63 -0.96
N LEU A 41 -18.17 3.80 -0.68
CA LEU A 41 -17.13 2.87 -1.10
C LEU A 41 -17.26 1.53 -0.35
N LEU A 42 -17.40 1.57 0.98
CA LEU A 42 -17.48 0.36 1.80
C LEU A 42 -18.74 -0.48 1.52
N LYS A 43 -19.82 0.14 1.03
CA LYS A 43 -21.02 -0.57 0.54
C LYS A 43 -20.77 -1.38 -0.74
N ILE A 44 -19.78 -1.00 -1.55
CA ILE A 44 -19.38 -1.75 -2.75
C ILE A 44 -18.52 -2.95 -2.33
N LYS A 45 -17.54 -2.72 -1.45
CA LYS A 45 -16.66 -3.74 -0.87
C LYS A 45 -16.21 -3.24 0.50
N ASN A 46 -16.41 -4.03 1.53
CA ASN A 46 -16.18 -3.61 2.91
C ASN A 46 -14.73 -3.89 3.35
N GLY A 47 -13.80 -3.14 2.78
CA GLY A 47 -12.38 -3.20 3.08
C GLY A 47 -11.57 -4.19 2.22
N GLY A 48 -10.25 -4.13 2.39
CA GLY A 48 -9.25 -4.93 1.69
C GLY A 48 -8.65 -4.19 0.49
N SER A 49 -8.19 -4.94 -0.51
CA SER A 49 -7.40 -4.36 -1.61
C SER A 49 -8.18 -3.39 -2.51
N THR A 50 -7.56 -2.26 -2.83
CA THR A 50 -7.97 -1.30 -3.87
C THR A 50 -7.38 -1.72 -5.22
N ARG A 51 -7.61 -0.94 -6.29
CA ARG A 51 -6.93 -1.14 -7.59
C ARG A 51 -5.54 -0.51 -7.68
N ASP A 52 -4.83 -0.43 -6.56
CA ASP A 52 -3.50 0.17 -6.47
C ASP A 52 -3.48 1.62 -6.96
N PHE A 53 -3.66 2.56 -6.03
CA PHE A 53 -3.55 3.99 -6.34
C PHE A 53 -2.25 4.58 -5.80
N ALA A 54 -1.83 5.66 -6.45
CA ALA A 54 -0.81 6.56 -5.97
C ALA A 54 -1.48 7.88 -5.59
N LEU A 55 -1.16 8.37 -4.40
CA LEU A 55 -1.49 9.72 -3.98
C LEU A 55 -0.23 10.58 -4.16
N PRO A 56 -0.18 11.49 -5.15
CA PRO A 56 0.99 12.33 -5.36
C PRO A 56 1.29 13.17 -4.12
N THR A 57 2.56 13.21 -3.70
CA THR A 57 3.01 14.05 -2.59
C THR A 57 4.36 14.69 -2.92
N THR A 58 4.56 15.91 -2.43
CA THR A 58 5.87 16.58 -2.44
C THR A 58 6.59 16.43 -1.10
N ILE A 59 5.91 15.87 -0.09
CA ILE A 59 6.44 15.64 1.25
C ILE A 59 7.09 14.27 1.27
N LYS A 60 8.38 14.21 1.62
CA LYS A 60 9.11 12.95 1.79
C LYS A 60 8.56 12.18 2.98
N THR A 61 8.30 10.90 2.76
CA THR A 61 7.84 9.95 3.79
C THR A 61 8.76 8.75 3.84
N CYS A 62 8.59 7.87 4.83
CA CYS A 62 9.30 6.59 4.89
C CYS A 62 9.03 5.69 3.66
N LEU A 63 7.94 5.93 2.93
CA LEU A 63 7.57 5.18 1.72
C LEU A 63 8.22 5.71 0.43
N GLY A 64 8.93 6.84 0.48
CA GLY A 64 9.65 7.41 -0.66
C GLY A 64 9.30 8.86 -0.96
N ASP A 65 9.70 9.31 -2.16
CA ASP A 65 9.89 10.72 -2.48
C ASP A 65 8.77 11.37 -3.33
N SER A 66 7.79 10.63 -3.86
CA SER A 66 6.86 11.19 -4.87
C SER A 66 5.38 10.80 -4.78
N TYR A 67 5.04 9.71 -4.08
CA TYR A 67 3.65 9.32 -3.86
C TYR A 67 3.50 8.42 -2.63
N LEU A 68 2.29 8.36 -2.10
CA LEU A 68 1.85 7.36 -1.12
C LEU A 68 1.04 6.29 -1.84
N ARG A 69 1.38 5.03 -1.61
CA ARG A 69 0.62 3.90 -2.17
C ARG A 69 -0.66 3.71 -1.35
N ILE A 70 -1.79 3.63 -2.04
CA ILE A 70 -3.11 3.33 -1.49
C ILE A 70 -3.58 2.04 -2.15
N ASP A 71 -3.07 0.91 -1.66
CA ASP A 71 -3.35 -0.45 -2.13
C ASP A 71 -4.40 -1.19 -1.29
N GLU A 72 -4.76 -0.61 -0.15
CA GLU A 72 -5.82 -1.10 0.71
C GLU A 72 -6.64 0.02 1.33
N LEU A 73 -7.79 -0.36 1.89
CA LEU A 73 -8.58 0.48 2.77
C LEU A 73 -9.24 -0.40 3.82
N TYR A 74 -9.23 0.06 5.06
CA TYR A 74 -9.81 -0.66 6.20
C TYR A 74 -11.33 -0.72 6.09
N GLY A 75 -11.88 -1.89 6.43
CA GLY A 75 -13.33 -2.14 6.44
C GLY A 75 -13.97 -1.82 7.79
N ILE A 76 -15.26 -2.10 7.89
CA ILE A 76 -16.01 -2.13 9.15
C ILE A 76 -16.40 -3.59 9.41
N GLY A 77 -15.71 -4.25 10.34
CA GLY A 77 -15.98 -5.64 10.72
C GLY A 77 -16.28 -5.77 12.21
N ASP A 78 -16.62 -6.98 12.66
CA ASP A 78 -16.72 -7.23 14.10
C ASP A 78 -15.34 -7.13 14.77
N ASP A 79 -15.38 -6.93 16.09
CA ASP A 79 -14.23 -6.70 16.96
C ASP A 79 -13.56 -8.02 17.39
N HIS A 80 -13.97 -9.18 16.84
CA HIS A 80 -13.36 -10.47 17.11
C HIS A 80 -12.07 -10.63 16.30
N LEU A 81 -11.08 -9.84 16.74
CA LEU A 81 -9.63 -10.03 16.62
C LEU A 81 -9.20 -11.27 15.84
N SER A 82 -9.12 -11.12 14.52
CA SER A 82 -8.15 -11.86 13.72
C SER A 82 -7.72 -11.01 12.52
N SER A 83 -6.54 -10.39 12.67
CA SER A 83 -5.62 -9.93 11.60
C SER A 83 -6.14 -9.03 10.47
N LYS A 84 -7.39 -8.59 10.47
CA LYS A 84 -7.98 -7.85 9.34
C LYS A 84 -8.02 -6.34 9.59
N ALA A 85 -7.76 -5.62 8.51
CA ALA A 85 -7.87 -4.17 8.37
C ALA A 85 -9.28 -3.66 8.74
N ASN A 86 -9.43 -2.98 9.89
CA ASN A 86 -10.72 -2.56 10.44
C ASN A 86 -10.67 -1.17 11.09
N LEU A 87 -11.58 -0.28 10.69
CA LEU A 87 -11.73 1.06 11.27
C LEU A 87 -11.98 1.02 12.79
N LEU A 88 -12.69 0.01 13.29
CA LEU A 88 -13.01 -0.12 14.72
C LEU A 88 -11.77 -0.31 15.61
N HIS A 89 -10.65 -0.78 15.04
CA HIS A 89 -9.41 -0.92 15.78
C HIS A 89 -8.73 0.43 16.07
N SER A 90 -9.24 1.55 15.55
CA SER A 90 -8.63 2.88 15.70
C SER A 90 -8.35 3.23 17.17
N ALA A 91 -9.31 3.03 18.08
CA ALA A 91 -9.12 3.37 19.50
C ALA A 91 -8.02 2.53 20.16
N TYR A 92 -7.92 1.25 19.81
CA TYR A 92 -6.86 0.37 20.28
C TYR A 92 -5.49 0.81 19.72
N LEU A 93 -5.40 1.03 18.42
CA LEU A 93 -4.16 1.38 17.73
C LEU A 93 -3.64 2.77 18.14
N ILE A 94 -4.53 3.75 18.36
CA ILE A 94 -4.17 5.06 18.90
C ILE A 94 -3.45 4.91 20.23
N LYS A 95 -3.99 4.07 21.13
CA LYS A 95 -3.39 3.84 22.45
C LYS A 95 -2.08 3.06 22.36
N GLU A 96 -2.03 2.02 21.53
CA GLU A 96 -0.86 1.16 21.38
C GLU A 96 0.35 1.93 20.82
N TRP A 97 0.10 2.78 19.82
CA TRP A 97 1.15 3.51 19.09
C TRP A 97 1.33 4.96 19.53
N GLY A 98 0.55 5.43 20.50
CA GLY A 98 0.63 6.81 21.00
C GLY A 98 0.23 7.86 19.96
N LEU A 99 -0.72 7.54 19.07
CA LEU A 99 -1.21 8.46 18.06
C LEU A 99 -2.00 9.61 18.70
N PRO A 100 -2.15 10.76 18.00
CA PRO A 100 -3.08 11.79 18.43
C PRO A 100 -4.50 11.23 18.61
N ASP A 101 -5.23 11.74 19.61
CA ASP A 101 -6.64 11.40 19.80
C ASP A 101 -7.50 11.84 18.60
N LYS A 102 -8.71 11.26 18.52
CA LYS A 102 -9.75 11.58 17.50
C LYS A 102 -9.34 11.25 16.06
N GLN A 103 -8.68 10.11 15.90
CA GLN A 103 -8.31 9.54 14.61
C GLN A 103 -9.21 8.36 14.25
N VAL A 104 -9.49 8.18 12.96
CA VAL A 104 -10.05 6.94 12.41
C VAL A 104 -9.13 6.46 11.31
N LEU A 105 -8.41 5.38 11.59
CA LEU A 105 -7.32 4.88 10.75
C LEU A 105 -7.90 4.19 9.51
N LEU A 106 -7.49 4.65 8.33
CA LEU A 106 -7.99 4.18 7.04
C LEU A 106 -7.10 3.10 6.43
N LEU A 107 -5.79 3.21 6.64
CA LEU A 107 -4.78 2.21 6.27
C LEU A 107 -3.47 2.49 7.02
N GLY A 108 -2.59 1.50 7.06
CA GLY A 108 -1.29 1.58 7.74
C GLY A 108 -0.70 0.21 8.05
N ASP A 109 0.57 0.17 8.42
CA ASP A 109 1.33 -1.07 8.62
C ASP A 109 1.79 -1.31 10.07
N GLY A 110 1.52 -0.36 10.96
CA GLY A 110 2.01 -0.38 12.35
C GLY A 110 3.09 0.67 12.65
N HIS A 111 3.69 1.31 11.64
CA HIS A 111 4.66 2.39 11.84
C HIS A 111 4.11 3.73 11.37
N TRP A 112 3.27 3.70 10.35
CA TRP A 112 2.57 4.86 9.80
C TRP A 112 1.11 4.55 9.49
N TRP A 113 0.31 5.60 9.36
CA TRP A 113 -1.11 5.55 9.03
C TRP A 113 -1.53 6.71 8.14
N ILE A 114 -2.53 6.43 7.30
CA ILE A 114 -3.41 7.44 6.74
C ILE A 114 -4.71 7.40 7.53
N THR A 115 -5.17 8.56 8.00
CA THR A 115 -6.27 8.65 8.97
C THR A 115 -7.25 9.76 8.62
N LEU A 116 -8.52 9.56 8.98
CA LEU A 116 -9.49 10.65 9.14
C LEU A 116 -9.24 11.35 10.48
N ASP A 117 -8.91 12.63 10.41
CA ASP A 117 -8.55 13.44 11.56
C ASP A 117 -9.68 14.39 11.97
N TYR A 118 -10.26 14.11 13.13
CA TYR A 118 -11.37 14.86 13.73
C TYR A 118 -10.92 15.79 14.86
N ARG A 119 -9.61 16.07 15.01
CA ARG A 119 -9.10 16.97 16.06
C ARG A 119 -9.72 18.36 15.97
N ASN A 120 -10.00 18.83 14.75
CA ASN A 120 -10.46 20.19 14.46
C ASN A 120 -11.97 20.33 14.23
N GLY A 121 -12.75 19.25 14.25
CA GLY A 121 -14.19 19.33 13.98
C GLY A 121 -14.88 18.00 13.72
N ALA A 122 -16.17 18.09 13.41
CA ALA A 122 -17.00 16.92 13.06
C ALA A 122 -16.75 16.42 11.63
N GLU A 123 -16.29 17.30 10.74
CA GLU A 123 -15.83 16.93 9.39
C GLU A 123 -14.32 16.67 9.43
N PRO A 124 -13.85 15.49 9.02
CA PRO A 124 -12.45 15.14 9.14
C PRO A 124 -11.62 15.66 7.98
N THR A 125 -10.37 16.00 8.28
CA THR A 125 -9.32 16.03 7.25
C THR A 125 -8.74 14.63 7.03
N VAL A 126 -7.95 14.44 5.99
CA VAL A 126 -7.14 13.23 5.81
C VAL A 126 -5.70 13.57 6.09
N ASN A 127 -5.06 12.85 7.02
CA ASN A 127 -3.70 13.10 7.46
C ASN A 127 -2.81 11.86 7.27
N TRP A 128 -1.52 12.13 7.09
CA TRP A 128 -0.43 11.18 7.26
C TRP A 128 0.08 11.27 8.68
N ILE A 129 0.32 10.13 9.33
CA ILE A 129 1.01 10.05 10.61
C ILE A 129 2.07 8.96 10.52
N ASP A 130 3.32 9.29 10.84
CA ASP A 130 4.43 8.34 10.96
C ASP A 130 5.06 8.53 12.33
N VAL A 131 4.94 7.50 13.17
CA VAL A 131 5.38 7.56 14.57
C VAL A 131 6.90 7.47 14.67
N GLU A 132 7.55 6.71 13.78
CA GLU A 132 9.00 6.54 13.81
C GLU A 132 9.75 7.79 13.37
N ASN A 133 9.20 8.51 12.38
CA ASN A 133 9.79 9.71 11.82
C ASN A 133 9.20 11.01 12.39
N GLU A 134 8.34 10.91 13.41
CA GLU A 134 7.67 12.04 14.07
C GLU A 134 6.94 12.97 13.06
N GLN A 135 6.29 12.40 12.04
CA GLN A 135 5.55 13.17 11.04
C GLN A 135 4.05 13.13 11.31
N ASP A 136 3.40 14.28 11.23
CA ASP A 136 1.94 14.44 11.24
C ASP A 136 1.60 15.62 10.33
N PHE A 137 1.00 15.33 9.17
CA PHE A 137 0.66 16.39 8.22
C PHE A 137 -0.61 16.10 7.42
N LEU A 138 -1.25 17.19 7.00
CA LEU A 138 -2.44 17.18 6.16
C LEU A 138 -2.11 16.63 4.77
N ILE A 139 -2.84 15.59 4.35
CA ILE A 139 -2.83 15.06 2.99
C ILE A 139 -3.93 15.73 2.16
N ALA A 140 -5.15 15.78 2.69
CA ALA A 140 -6.30 16.34 1.97
C ALA A 140 -7.30 16.98 2.92
N PRO A 141 -7.97 18.08 2.52
CA PRO A 141 -8.90 18.81 3.39
C PRO A 141 -10.21 18.05 3.66
N THR A 142 -10.54 17.02 2.87
CA THR A 142 -11.71 16.15 3.07
C THR A 142 -11.42 14.77 2.48
N PHE A 143 -12.19 13.76 2.89
CA PHE A 143 -12.12 12.42 2.27
C PHE A 143 -12.46 12.44 0.77
N ASN A 144 -13.40 13.30 0.35
CA ASN A 144 -13.70 13.48 -1.07
C ASN A 144 -12.52 14.06 -1.85
N ALA A 145 -11.81 15.03 -1.29
CA ALA A 145 -10.60 15.57 -1.91
C ALA A 145 -9.52 14.49 -2.01
N PHE A 146 -9.30 13.71 -0.94
CA PHE A 146 -8.37 12.58 -0.94
C PHE A 146 -8.65 11.59 -2.09
N VAL A 147 -9.89 11.09 -2.19
CA VAL A 147 -10.28 10.13 -3.24
C VAL A 147 -10.16 10.72 -4.65
N ASN A 148 -10.39 12.03 -4.81
CA ASN A 148 -10.26 12.71 -6.10
C ASN A 148 -8.81 12.99 -6.51
N SER A 149 -7.89 13.02 -5.55
CA SER A 149 -6.45 13.20 -5.79
C SER A 149 -5.73 11.89 -6.11
N LEU A 150 -6.40 10.73 -6.00
CA LEU A 150 -5.81 9.44 -6.33
C LEU A 150 -5.59 9.28 -7.83
N GLU A 151 -4.40 8.83 -8.18
CA GLU A 151 -3.99 8.48 -9.53
C GLU A 151 -3.71 6.97 -9.63
N SER A 152 -3.78 6.41 -10.84
CA SER A 152 -3.36 5.02 -11.04
C SER A 152 -1.87 4.87 -10.76
N LEU A 153 -1.52 3.83 -10.00
CA LEU A 153 -0.13 3.52 -9.65
C LEU A 153 0.75 3.28 -10.90
N ASP A 154 0.17 2.79 -12.00
CA ASP A 154 0.84 2.59 -13.31
C ASP A 154 1.53 3.84 -13.87
N LYS A 155 1.16 5.05 -13.42
CA LYS A 155 1.83 6.29 -13.83
C LYS A 155 3.20 6.49 -13.16
N TYR A 156 3.40 5.84 -12.02
CA TYR A 156 4.57 5.97 -11.16
C TYR A 156 5.46 4.75 -11.25
N GLU A 157 4.87 3.58 -11.47
CA GLU A 157 5.62 2.39 -11.83
C GLU A 157 6.12 2.53 -13.27
N PRO A 158 7.39 2.20 -13.57
CA PRO A 158 7.88 2.18 -14.93
C PRO A 158 6.96 1.28 -15.76
N THR A 159 6.36 1.81 -16.81
CA THR A 159 5.59 0.99 -17.75
C THR A 159 6.56 0.02 -18.43
N GLU A 160 6.75 -1.17 -17.89
CA GLU A 160 7.31 -2.28 -18.65
C GLU A 160 6.25 -2.79 -19.64
N LYS A 161 6.00 -1.96 -20.66
CA LYS A 161 5.51 -2.39 -21.97
C LYS A 161 6.44 -1.82 -23.02
N ASN A 162 7.69 -2.27 -23.00
CA ASN A 162 8.51 -2.29 -24.20
C ASN A 162 9.39 -3.53 -24.17
N ASP A 163 8.95 -4.54 -24.91
CA ASP A 163 9.66 -5.74 -25.34
C ASP A 163 10.36 -6.61 -24.28
N ARG A 164 10.37 -7.91 -24.56
CA ARG A 164 11.34 -8.84 -23.99
C ARG A 164 12.76 -8.47 -24.48
N VAL A 165 13.31 -7.33 -24.09
CA VAL A 165 14.73 -7.01 -24.23
C VAL A 165 15.16 -6.15 -23.04
N THR A 166 15.97 -6.78 -22.19
CA THR A 166 16.83 -6.20 -21.17
C THR A 166 16.15 -5.50 -19.99
N HIS A 167 15.57 -6.30 -19.09
CA HIS A 167 15.97 -6.17 -17.70
C HIS A 167 17.49 -6.05 -17.69
N GLN A 168 18.02 -4.95 -17.16
CA GLN A 168 19.37 -4.94 -16.66
C GLN A 168 19.36 -5.85 -15.42
N THR A 169 19.26 -7.16 -15.67
CA THR A 169 19.53 -8.20 -14.69
C THR A 169 20.91 -7.83 -14.19
N ILE A 170 20.98 -7.39 -12.94
CA ILE A 170 22.23 -7.42 -12.22
C ILE A 170 22.58 -8.90 -12.17
N MET A 171 23.35 -9.33 -13.16
CA MET A 171 23.78 -10.70 -13.31
C MET A 171 24.65 -10.96 -12.09
N TRP A 172 24.14 -11.74 -11.13
CA TRP A 172 24.84 -12.02 -9.88
C TRP A 172 26.26 -12.57 -10.12
N GLU A 173 26.50 -13.18 -11.29
CA GLU A 173 27.81 -13.61 -11.77
C GLU A 173 28.84 -12.48 -11.88
N ASN A 174 28.42 -11.23 -12.07
CA ASN A 174 29.31 -10.06 -12.07
C ASN A 174 29.93 -9.77 -10.70
N PHE A 175 29.40 -10.37 -9.63
CA PHE A 175 29.95 -10.28 -8.26
C PHE A 175 30.86 -11.46 -7.91
N LEU A 176 31.10 -12.38 -8.86
CA LEU A 176 31.94 -13.54 -8.68
C LEU A 176 33.15 -13.49 -9.62
N ASP A 177 34.29 -13.95 -9.13
CA ASP A 177 35.46 -14.20 -9.98
C ASP A 177 35.28 -15.51 -10.78
N GLU A 178 36.12 -15.71 -11.81
CA GLU A 178 36.02 -16.89 -12.69
C GLU A 178 36.23 -18.22 -11.95
N GLU A 179 36.96 -18.20 -10.83
CA GLU A 179 37.19 -19.38 -10.00
C GLU A 179 35.90 -19.81 -9.31
N LYS A 180 35.16 -18.88 -8.69
CA LYS A 180 33.85 -19.16 -8.08
C LYS A 180 32.79 -19.52 -9.11
N LEU A 181 32.87 -18.95 -10.31
CA LEU A 181 31.97 -19.31 -11.41
C LEU A 181 32.20 -20.75 -11.88
N ALA A 182 33.44 -21.25 -11.85
CA ALA A 182 33.76 -22.63 -12.22
C ALA A 182 33.19 -23.68 -11.24
N GLU A 183 32.83 -23.29 -10.02
CA GLU A 183 32.25 -24.15 -8.99
C GLU A 183 30.72 -24.31 -9.11
N LEU A 184 30.09 -23.57 -10.03
CA LEU A 184 28.64 -23.60 -10.20
C LEU A 184 28.13 -24.97 -10.68
N GLY A 185 26.89 -25.27 -10.28
CA GLY A 185 26.14 -26.41 -10.84
C GLY A 185 26.05 -26.30 -12.36
N GLU A 186 26.06 -27.43 -13.08
CA GLU A 186 26.18 -27.47 -14.55
C GLU A 186 25.14 -26.61 -15.26
N ARG A 187 23.91 -26.60 -14.75
CA ARG A 187 22.82 -25.78 -15.30
C ARG A 187 23.14 -24.29 -15.27
N PHE A 188 23.66 -23.79 -14.14
CA PHE A 188 24.02 -22.39 -13.99
C PHE A 188 25.26 -22.03 -14.80
N LEU A 189 26.27 -22.91 -14.84
CA LEU A 189 27.49 -22.70 -15.62
C LEU A 189 27.20 -22.65 -17.13
N THR A 190 26.25 -23.45 -17.60
CA THR A 190 25.80 -23.44 -19.01
C THR A 190 25.19 -22.10 -19.37
N ASP A 191 24.28 -21.60 -18.53
CA ASP A 191 23.62 -20.31 -18.72
C ASP A 191 24.63 -19.14 -18.68
N VAL A 192 25.63 -19.19 -17.78
CA VAL A 192 26.72 -18.20 -17.68
C VAL A 192 27.56 -18.20 -18.97
N ASN A 193 27.98 -19.38 -19.44
CA ASN A 193 28.80 -19.50 -20.65
C ASN A 193 28.06 -19.09 -21.93
N GLU A 194 26.75 -19.35 -22.02
CA GLU A 194 25.92 -18.83 -23.12
C GLU A 194 25.91 -17.30 -23.17
N ARG A 195 25.85 -16.62 -22.02
CA ARG A 195 25.92 -15.15 -21.96
C ARG A 195 27.31 -14.63 -22.29
N ARG A 196 28.36 -15.28 -21.77
CA ARG A 196 29.75 -14.93 -22.07
C ARG A 196 30.03 -15.00 -23.57
N ARG A 197 29.57 -16.04 -24.27
CA ARG A 197 29.67 -16.16 -25.74
C ARG A 197 28.95 -15.03 -26.47
N LYS A 198 27.75 -14.64 -26.04
CA LYS A 198 27.02 -13.49 -26.62
C LYS A 198 27.76 -12.16 -26.44
N ASN A 199 28.60 -12.05 -25.41
CA ASN A 199 29.43 -10.88 -25.11
C ASN A 199 30.89 -11.01 -25.60
N GLY A 200 31.22 -12.05 -26.37
CA GLY A 200 32.57 -12.26 -26.91
C GLY A 200 33.62 -12.73 -25.89
N LEU A 201 33.20 -13.21 -24.72
CA LEU A 201 34.07 -13.75 -23.67
C LEU A 201 34.19 -15.29 -23.79
N PRO A 202 35.35 -15.88 -23.43
CA PRO A 202 35.55 -17.33 -23.46
C PRO A 202 34.75 -18.04 -22.36
N ASP A 203 34.40 -19.30 -22.62
CA ASP A 203 33.69 -20.16 -21.67
C ASP A 203 34.55 -20.46 -20.44
N ILE A 204 33.93 -20.40 -19.27
CA ILE A 204 34.51 -20.85 -18.01
C ILE A 204 34.45 -22.37 -17.97
N GLN A 205 35.61 -23.00 -17.80
CA GLN A 205 35.73 -24.44 -17.65
C GLN A 205 35.57 -24.82 -16.18
N LYS A 206 34.91 -25.95 -15.90
CA LYS A 206 34.95 -26.54 -14.56
C LYS A 206 36.39 -26.92 -14.22
N LYS A 207 36.75 -26.71 -12.96
CA LYS A 207 37.95 -27.34 -12.37
C LYS A 207 37.70 -28.82 -12.11
#